data_AF-A0A6N1MJZ0-F1
#
_entry.id   AF-A0A6N1MJZ0-F1
#
_cell.length_a   1.000
_cell.length_b   1.000
_cell.length_c   1.000
_cell.angle_alpha   90.00
_cell.angle_beta   90.00
_cell.angle_gamma   90.00
#
_symmetry.space_group_name_H-M   'P 1'
#
loop_
_entity.id
_entity.type
_entity.pdbx_description
1 polymer ?
#
loop_
_entity_poly.entity_id
_entity_poly.type
_entity_poly.pdbx_seq_one_letter_code
_entity_poly.pdbx_strand_id
1 'polypeptide(L)'
;MAKPTPLPFYDEFMTIFKNHNISNWEAKDFVKLIMGNNVKINKKNQFEIYKALKILVRYKYLSIDPSQSTQNRFSYCETELMNELRVSPILNKLGQIFELKELELLKQIQEKEHNISFIKSLCEDNPEVTDFLNKKIEKLNDEISLIKSNISLMENILA
;
A
#
# COMPACT_ATOMS: atom_id res chain seq x y z
N MET A 1 -25.34 -11.48 22.85
CA MET A 1 -24.60 -10.93 21.70
C MET A 1 -25.62 -10.41 20.69
N ALA A 2 -25.51 -9.16 20.22
CA ALA A 2 -26.44 -8.62 19.23
C ALA A 2 -26.24 -9.33 17.88
N LYS A 3 -27.34 -9.68 17.19
CA LYS A 3 -27.28 -10.31 15.86
C LYS A 3 -26.48 -9.42 14.89
N PRO A 4 -25.63 -9.98 14.01
CA PRO A 4 -24.94 -9.20 12.99
C PRO A 4 -25.98 -8.47 12.14
N THR A 5 -25.87 -7.14 12.08
CA THR A 5 -26.77 -6.32 11.27
C THR A 5 -26.12 -6.16 9.90
N PRO A 6 -26.71 -6.68 8.82
CA PRO A 6 -26.12 -6.57 7.49
C PRO A 6 -26.00 -5.10 7.10
N LEU A 7 -24.89 -4.73 6.47
CA LEU A 7 -24.64 -3.37 6.00
C LEU A 7 -25.52 -3.10 4.76
N PRO A 8 -26.49 -2.16 4.82
CA PRO A 8 -27.21 -1.74 3.63
C PRO A 8 -26.25 -1.12 2.61
N PHE A 9 -26.50 -1.36 1.32
CA PHE A 9 -25.64 -0.87 0.21
C PHE A 9 -24.18 -1.33 0.33
N TYR A 10 -23.97 -2.59 0.73
CA TYR A 10 -22.63 -3.14 0.97
C TYR A 10 -21.70 -2.93 -0.24
N ASP A 11 -22.11 -3.34 -1.44
CA ASP A 11 -21.27 -3.26 -2.63
C ASP A 11 -20.95 -1.82 -3.03
N GLU A 12 -21.90 -0.90 -2.87
CA GLU A 12 -21.70 0.52 -3.14
C GLU A 12 -20.76 1.16 -2.12
N PHE A 13 -20.90 0.85 -0.83
CA PHE A 13 -19.94 1.30 0.18
C PHE A 13 -18.55 0.72 -0.05
N MET A 14 -18.44 -0.56 -0.42
CA MET A 14 -17.15 -1.15 -0.78
C MET A 14 -16.52 -0.44 -1.98
N THR A 15 -17.32 -0.06 -2.98
CA THR A 15 -16.85 0.71 -4.14
C THR A 15 -16.39 2.11 -3.73
N ILE A 16 -17.13 2.78 -2.85
CA ILE A 16 -16.75 4.09 -2.31
C ILE A 16 -15.41 4.00 -1.59
N PHE A 17 -15.27 3.05 -0.67
CA PHE A 17 -14.03 2.85 0.06
C PHE A 17 -12.86 2.51 -0.87
N LYS A 18 -13.06 1.71 -1.92
CA LYS A 18 -11.97 1.43 -2.88
C LYS A 18 -11.50 2.67 -3.63
N ASN A 19 -12.41 3.56 -4.00
CA ASN A 19 -12.14 4.63 -4.96
C ASN A 19 -11.94 6.01 -4.34
N HIS A 20 -12.28 6.17 -3.06
CA HIS A 20 -12.21 7.45 -2.37
C HIS A 20 -11.51 7.31 -1.02
N ASN A 21 -10.84 8.37 -0.60
CA ASN A 21 -10.37 8.56 0.77
C ASN A 21 -11.35 9.51 1.46
N ILE A 22 -12.14 9.00 2.39
CA ILE A 22 -13.19 9.77 3.06
C ILE A 22 -12.54 10.64 4.14
N SER A 23 -12.48 11.93 3.85
CA SER A 23 -12.06 12.96 4.80
C SER A 23 -13.06 14.11 4.75
N ASN A 24 -13.69 14.38 5.90
CA ASN A 24 -14.69 15.42 6.08
C ASN A 24 -15.94 15.29 5.18
N TRP A 25 -16.39 14.07 4.92
CA TRP A 25 -17.60 13.86 4.12
C TRP A 25 -18.85 14.01 4.96
N GLU A 26 -19.92 14.56 4.39
CA GLU A 26 -21.24 14.53 5.01
C GLU A 26 -22.06 13.36 4.45
N ALA A 27 -23.14 12.99 5.14
CA ALA A 27 -24.02 11.91 4.69
C ALA A 27 -24.58 12.13 3.26
N LYS A 28 -24.70 13.38 2.81
CA LYS A 28 -25.14 13.73 1.45
C LYS A 28 -24.16 13.29 0.37
N ASP A 29 -22.87 13.22 0.67
CA ASP A 29 -21.83 12.87 -0.30
C ASP A 29 -21.90 11.37 -0.61
N PHE A 30 -22.13 10.54 0.41
CA PHE A 30 -22.48 9.13 0.23
C PHE A 30 -23.78 8.95 -0.55
N VAL A 31 -24.83 9.71 -0.24
CA VAL A 31 -26.10 9.64 -0.98
C VAL A 31 -25.90 9.94 -2.46
N LYS A 32 -25.12 10.97 -2.81
CA LYS A 32 -24.83 11.32 -4.21
C LYS A 32 -24.12 10.19 -4.95
N LEU A 33 -23.12 9.55 -4.33
CA LEU A 33 -22.36 8.47 -4.97
C LEU A 33 -23.16 7.18 -5.10
N ILE A 34 -23.98 6.84 -4.10
CA ILE A 34 -24.79 5.60 -4.12
C ILE A 34 -26.01 5.74 -5.04
N MET A 35 -26.66 6.92 -5.05
CA MET A 35 -27.95 7.10 -5.75
C MET A 35 -27.82 7.83 -7.10
N GLY A 36 -26.65 8.41 -7.41
CA GLY A 36 -26.43 9.23 -8.60
C GLY A 36 -27.10 10.61 -8.55
N ASN A 37 -26.72 11.49 -9.48
CA ASN A 37 -27.14 12.90 -9.48
C ASN A 37 -28.60 13.16 -9.94
N ASN A 38 -29.24 12.19 -10.62
CA ASN A 38 -30.52 12.40 -11.33
C ASN A 38 -31.70 11.56 -10.82
N VAL A 39 -31.54 10.78 -9.74
CA VAL A 39 -32.62 9.95 -9.21
C VAL A 39 -33.39 10.74 -8.16
N LYS A 40 -34.72 10.80 -8.27
CA LYS A 40 -35.59 11.29 -7.18
C LYS A 40 -35.23 10.51 -5.92
N ILE A 41 -34.57 11.18 -4.96
CA ILE A 41 -34.04 10.54 -3.76
C ILE A 41 -35.16 9.81 -3.03
N ASN A 42 -35.13 8.48 -3.09
CA ASN A 42 -36.07 7.65 -2.34
C ASN A 42 -35.74 7.80 -0.85
N LYS A 43 -36.67 8.37 -0.07
CA LYS A 43 -36.51 8.58 1.38
C LYS A 43 -36.14 7.28 2.12
N LYS A 44 -36.63 6.12 1.67
CA LYS A 44 -36.28 4.81 2.24
C LYS A 44 -34.81 4.50 2.05
N ASN A 45 -34.28 4.70 0.84
CA ASN A 45 -32.87 4.43 0.55
C ASN A 45 -31.95 5.39 1.29
N GLN A 46 -32.32 6.68 1.38
CA GLN A 46 -31.59 7.66 2.18
C GLN A 46 -31.51 7.23 3.66
N PHE A 47 -32.62 6.73 4.22
CA PHE A 47 -32.64 6.20 5.59
C PHE A 47 -31.72 4.98 5.75
N GLU A 48 -31.71 4.06 4.79
CA GLU A 48 -30.82 2.90 4.81
C GLU A 48 -29.33 3.30 4.69
N ILE A 49 -28.99 4.32 3.89
CA ILE A 49 -27.63 4.89 3.85
C ILE A 49 -27.25 5.48 5.21
N TYR A 50 -28.15 6.21 5.88
CA TYR A 50 -27.86 6.76 7.20
C TYR A 50 -27.70 5.67 8.26
N LYS A 51 -28.46 4.58 8.15
CA LYS A 51 -28.29 3.40 8.99
C LYS A 51 -26.95 2.71 8.72
N ALA A 52 -26.53 2.61 7.45
CA ALA A 52 -25.23 2.09 7.07
C ALA A 52 -24.09 2.92 7.67
N LEU A 53 -24.15 4.25 7.59
CA LEU A 53 -23.17 5.15 8.21
C LEU A 53 -23.08 4.94 9.73
N LYS A 54 -24.21 4.78 10.42
CA LYS A 54 -24.22 4.44 11.86
C LYS A 54 -23.56 3.09 12.15
N ILE A 55 -23.76 2.09 11.29
CA ILE A 55 -23.09 0.78 11.40
C ILE A 55 -21.59 0.97 11.20
N LEU A 56 -21.15 1.67 10.15
CA LEU A 56 -19.74 1.91 9.85
C LEU A 56 -19.03 2.65 10.98
N VAL A 57 -19.69 3.62 11.61
CA VAL A 57 -19.17 4.30 12.81
C VAL A 57 -19.11 3.35 14.01
N ARG A 58 -20.18 2.58 14.27
CA ARG A 58 -20.25 1.63 15.38
C ARG A 58 -19.14 0.58 15.32
N TYR A 59 -18.82 0.09 14.12
CA TYR A 59 -17.76 -0.90 13.88
C TYR A 59 -16.40 -0.26 13.59
N LYS A 60 -16.26 1.05 13.79
CA LYS A 60 -15.00 1.81 13.66
C LYS A 60 -14.38 1.75 12.27
N TYR A 61 -15.17 1.63 11.21
CA TYR A 61 -14.72 1.87 9.84
C TYR A 61 -14.74 3.36 9.49
N LEU A 62 -15.65 4.11 10.10
CA LEU A 62 -15.71 5.56 10.04
C LEU A 62 -15.65 6.15 11.46
N SER A 63 -15.15 7.36 11.58
CA SER A 63 -15.27 8.22 12.76
C SER A 63 -16.07 9.47 12.40
N ILE A 64 -16.60 10.15 13.43
CA ILE A 64 -17.21 11.46 13.27
C ILE A 64 -16.21 12.48 13.81
N ASP A 65 -15.82 13.46 12.98
CA ASP A 65 -14.99 14.58 13.41
C ASP A 65 -15.86 15.64 14.10
N PRO A 66 -15.77 15.80 15.44
CA PRO A 66 -16.58 16.77 16.16
C PRO A 66 -16.23 18.23 15.82
N SER A 67 -15.01 18.51 15.36
CA SER A 67 -14.56 19.87 15.04
C SER A 67 -15.17 20.39 13.73
N GLN A 68 -15.44 19.48 12.80
CA GLN A 68 -16.06 19.77 11.50
C GLN A 68 -17.56 19.45 11.48
N SER A 69 -18.08 18.86 12.56
CA SER A 69 -19.49 18.55 12.70
C SER A 69 -20.28 19.73 13.27
N THR A 70 -21.54 19.82 12.87
CA THR A 70 -22.54 20.72 13.45
C THR A 70 -23.68 19.91 14.05
N GLN A 71 -24.57 20.56 14.81
CA GLN A 71 -25.74 19.91 15.42
C GLN A 71 -26.58 19.09 14.42
N ASN A 72 -26.61 19.49 13.15
CA ASN A 72 -27.44 18.86 12.11
C ASN A 72 -26.62 18.14 11.02
N ARG A 73 -25.29 18.17 11.07
CA ARG A 73 -24.43 17.61 10.03
C ARG A 73 -23.19 16.97 10.65
N PHE A 74 -23.05 15.66 10.48
CA PHE A 74 -21.85 14.93 10.87
C PHE A 74 -20.85 14.90 9.73
N SER A 75 -19.60 15.17 10.08
CA SER A 75 -18.42 15.03 9.23
C SER A 75 -17.79 13.67 9.49
N TYR A 76 -17.71 12.82 8.47
CA TYR A 76 -17.16 11.47 8.55
C TYR A 76 -15.74 11.41 8.01
N CYS A 77 -14.89 10.65 8.70
CA CYS A 77 -13.52 10.35 8.29
C CYS A 77 -13.27 8.84 8.36
N GLU A 78 -12.37 8.32 7.52
CA GLU A 78 -11.86 6.96 7.70
C GLU A 78 -11.08 6.84 9.02
N THR A 79 -11.15 5.67 9.64
CA THR A 79 -10.36 5.33 10.83
C THR A 79 -9.03 4.68 10.43
N GLU A 80 -8.13 4.54 11.40
CA GLU A 80 -6.92 3.73 11.27
C GLU A 80 -7.23 2.30 10.82
N LEU A 81 -8.26 1.66 11.42
CA LEU A 81 -8.72 0.32 11.02
C LEU A 81 -9.07 0.26 9.52
N MET A 82 -9.75 1.29 9.00
CA MET A 82 -10.11 1.32 7.58
C MET A 82 -8.89 1.50 6.68
N ASN A 83 -7.95 2.34 7.09
CA ASN A 83 -6.67 2.51 6.40
C ASN A 83 -5.85 1.21 6.41
N GLU A 84 -5.78 0.51 7.54
CA GLU A 84 -5.11 -0.80 7.65
C GLU A 84 -5.72 -1.82 6.68
N LEU A 85 -7.04 -1.91 6.61
CA LEU A 85 -7.74 -2.83 5.70
C LEU A 85 -7.50 -2.49 4.22
N ARG A 86 -7.26 -1.21 3.90
CA ARG A 86 -6.89 -0.76 2.56
C ARG A 86 -5.45 -1.10 2.22
N VAL A 87 -4.53 -0.87 3.15
CA VAL A 87 -3.08 -0.97 2.93
C VAL A 87 -2.57 -2.40 3.06
N SER A 88 -3.11 -3.20 3.98
CA SER A 88 -2.65 -4.56 4.26
C SER A 88 -2.62 -5.48 3.02
N PRO A 89 -3.65 -5.54 2.16
CA PRO A 89 -3.60 -6.35 0.95
C PRO A 89 -2.52 -5.88 -0.03
N ILE A 90 -2.27 -4.56 -0.09
CA ILE A 90 -1.24 -3.97 -0.94
C ILE A 90 0.15 -4.35 -0.43
N LEU A 91 0.40 -4.21 0.88
CA LEU A 91 1.66 -4.63 1.50
C LEU A 91 1.91 -6.13 1.35
N ASN A 92 0.89 -6.97 1.55
CA ASN A 92 1.00 -8.40 1.31
C ASN A 92 1.37 -8.71 -0.15
N LYS A 93 0.77 -8.00 -1.11
CA LYS A 93 1.09 -8.19 -2.51
C LYS A 93 2.50 -7.71 -2.86
N LEU A 94 2.93 -6.59 -2.28
CA LEU A 94 4.28 -6.07 -2.42
C LEU A 94 5.30 -7.03 -1.84
N GLY A 95 5.06 -7.61 -0.66
CA GLY A 95 5.91 -8.63 -0.06
C GLY A 95 6.17 -9.81 -0.99
N GLN A 96 5.12 -10.37 -1.60
CA GLN A 96 5.26 -11.45 -2.60
C GLN A 96 6.09 -11.04 -3.83
N ILE A 97 5.93 -9.79 -4.29
CA ILE A 97 6.71 -9.27 -5.43
C ILE A 97 8.18 -9.10 -5.03
N PHE A 98 8.43 -8.59 -3.83
CA PHE A 98 9.77 -8.32 -3.32
C PHE A 98 10.53 -9.60 -3.01
N GLU A 99 9.90 -10.64 -2.48
CA GLU A 99 10.55 -11.96 -2.28
C GLU A 99 11.14 -12.50 -3.59
N LEU A 100 10.36 -12.47 -4.68
CA LEU A 100 10.84 -12.92 -5.99
C LEU A 100 11.96 -12.01 -6.52
N LYS A 101 11.84 -10.71 -6.29
CA LYS A 101 12.83 -9.74 -6.77
C LYS A 101 14.14 -9.81 -6.00
N GLU A 102 14.07 -10.02 -4.70
CA GLU A 102 15.23 -10.19 -3.82
C GLU A 102 16.06 -11.40 -4.24
N LEU A 103 15.41 -12.54 -4.52
CA LEU A 103 16.10 -13.74 -5.04
C LEU A 103 16.85 -13.45 -6.34
N GLU A 104 16.23 -12.69 -7.26
CA GLU A 104 16.87 -12.27 -8.52
C GLU A 104 18.09 -11.38 -8.26
N LEU A 105 17.96 -10.40 -7.35
CA LEU A 105 19.03 -9.47 -7.01
C LEU A 105 20.19 -10.16 -6.29
N LEU A 106 19.91 -11.09 -5.37
CA LEU A 106 20.92 -11.91 -4.69
C LEU A 106 21.71 -12.76 -5.69
N LYS A 107 21.04 -13.35 -6.68
CA LYS A 107 21.71 -14.07 -7.76
C LYS A 107 22.65 -13.14 -8.57
N GLN A 108 22.21 -11.92 -8.88
CA GLN A 108 23.05 -10.94 -9.58
C GLN A 108 24.28 -10.53 -8.76
N ILE A 109 24.16 -10.43 -7.43
CA ILE A 109 25.30 -10.20 -6.53
C ILE A 109 26.28 -11.38 -6.64
N GLN A 110 25.78 -12.61 -6.50
CA GLN A 110 26.61 -13.82 -6.54
C GLN A 110 27.38 -13.94 -7.87
N GLU A 111 26.73 -13.66 -9.01
CA GLU A 111 27.38 -13.65 -10.33
C GLU A 111 28.52 -12.62 -10.41
N LYS A 112 28.33 -11.43 -9.83
CA LYS A 112 29.37 -10.38 -9.79
C LYS A 112 30.52 -10.75 -8.84
N GLU A 113 30.22 -11.35 -7.69
CA GLU A 113 31.24 -11.84 -6.75
C GLU A 113 32.08 -12.97 -7.37
N HIS A 114 31.46 -13.84 -8.16
CA HIS A 114 32.16 -14.84 -8.95
C HIS A 114 33.09 -14.18 -9.99
N ASN A 115 32.60 -13.17 -10.71
CA ASN A 115 33.43 -12.44 -11.68
C ASN A 115 34.62 -11.73 -11.01
N ILE A 116 34.43 -11.15 -9.83
CA ILE A 116 35.53 -10.56 -9.04
C ILE A 116 36.56 -11.63 -8.68
N SER A 117 36.11 -12.81 -8.21
CA SER A 117 37.01 -13.92 -7.88
C SER A 117 37.81 -14.39 -9.09
N PHE A 118 37.17 -14.51 -10.26
CA PHE A 118 37.84 -14.83 -11.52
C PHE A 118 38.88 -13.77 -11.92
N ILE A 119 38.56 -12.48 -11.80
CA ILE A 119 39.52 -11.42 -12.12
C ILE A 119 40.70 -11.46 -11.15
N LYS A 120 40.46 -11.69 -9.85
CA LYS A 120 41.52 -11.82 -8.85
C LYS A 120 42.47 -12.98 -9.16
N SER A 121 41.96 -14.14 -9.56
CA SER A 121 42.83 -15.26 -9.95
C SER A 121 43.69 -14.92 -11.18
N LEU A 122 43.17 -14.15 -12.15
CA LEU A 122 43.99 -13.69 -13.27
C LEU A 122 45.12 -12.75 -12.85
N CYS A 123 44.88 -11.86 -11.88
CA CYS A 123 45.90 -10.95 -11.35
C CYS A 123 46.99 -11.70 -10.56
N GLU A 124 46.63 -12.78 -9.86
CA GLU A 124 47.59 -13.64 -9.15
C GLU A 124 48.57 -14.28 -10.14
N ASP A 125 48.06 -14.76 -11.27
CA ASP A 125 48.87 -15.40 -12.32
C ASP A 125 49.64 -14.37 -13.19
N ASN A 126 49.13 -13.14 -13.30
CA ASN A 126 49.64 -12.12 -14.23
C ASN A 126 49.71 -10.73 -13.54
N PRO A 127 50.75 -10.47 -12.72
CA PRO A 127 50.84 -9.25 -11.93
C PRO A 127 50.82 -7.96 -12.78
N GLU A 128 51.34 -8.00 -14.01
CA GLU A 128 51.48 -6.85 -14.91
C GLU A 128 50.15 -6.25 -15.39
N VAL A 129 49.04 -7.01 -15.35
CA VAL A 129 47.71 -6.52 -15.74
C VAL A 129 46.85 -6.07 -14.55
N THR A 130 47.36 -6.22 -13.32
CA THR A 130 46.60 -6.02 -12.08
C THR A 130 45.98 -4.63 -11.99
N ASP A 131 46.74 -3.57 -12.25
CA ASP A 131 46.25 -2.18 -12.16
C ASP A 131 45.11 -1.90 -13.15
N PHE A 132 45.16 -2.52 -14.34
CA PHE A 132 44.10 -2.40 -15.33
C PHE A 132 42.82 -3.11 -14.88
N LEU A 133 42.98 -4.32 -14.33
CA LEU A 133 41.87 -5.17 -13.89
C LEU A 133 41.24 -4.72 -12.56
N ASN A 134 42.00 -4.10 -11.67
CA ASN A 134 41.48 -3.55 -10.41
C ASN A 134 40.36 -2.53 -10.63
N LYS A 135 40.45 -1.69 -11.69
CA LYS A 135 39.37 -0.78 -12.07
C LYS A 135 38.07 -1.50 -12.42
N LYS A 136 38.14 -2.74 -12.92
CA LYS A 136 36.95 -3.58 -13.19
C LYS A 136 36.38 -4.16 -11.89
N ILE A 137 37.24 -4.55 -10.95
CA ILE A 137 36.82 -5.01 -9.63
C ILE A 137 36.09 -3.88 -8.89
N GLU A 138 36.63 -2.66 -8.89
CA GLU A 138 35.99 -1.48 -8.29
C GLU A 138 34.57 -1.27 -8.85
N LYS A 139 34.44 -1.26 -10.18
CA LYS A 139 33.13 -1.12 -10.82
C LYS A 139 32.14 -2.23 -10.42
N LEU A 140 32.59 -3.48 -10.37
CA LEU A 140 31.73 -4.60 -9.95
C LEU A 140 31.30 -4.46 -8.48
N ASN A 141 32.17 -3.95 -7.60
CA ASN A 141 31.83 -3.66 -6.21
C ASN A 141 30.80 -2.53 -6.11
N ASP A 142 30.92 -1.47 -6.90
CA ASP A 142 29.93 -0.38 -6.93
C ASP A 142 28.56 -0.89 -7.39
N GLU A 143 28.52 -1.75 -8.40
CA GLU A 143 27.29 -2.40 -8.87
C GLU A 143 26.67 -3.30 -7.79
N ILE A 144 27.48 -4.09 -7.06
CA ILE A 144 27.00 -4.88 -5.91
C ILE A 144 26.42 -3.97 -4.81
N SER A 145 27.09 -2.86 -4.50
CA SER A 145 26.63 -1.89 -3.51
C SER A 145 25.26 -1.30 -3.88
N LEU A 146 25.08 -0.93 -5.16
CA LEU A 146 23.80 -0.46 -5.67
C LEU A 146 22.69 -1.52 -5.54
N ILE A 147 22.99 -2.77 -5.85
CA ILE A 147 22.01 -3.86 -5.71
C ILE A 147 21.62 -4.06 -4.24
N LYS A 148 22.59 -4.03 -3.32
CA LYS A 148 22.31 -4.11 -1.87
C LYS A 148 21.46 -2.94 -1.38
N SER A 149 21.69 -1.74 -1.90
CA SER A 149 20.85 -0.57 -1.63
C SER A 149 19.41 -0.78 -2.09
N ASN A 150 19.19 -1.38 -3.27
CA ASN A 150 17.84 -1.72 -3.74
C ASN A 150 17.13 -2.73 -2.85
N ILE A 151 17.84 -3.74 -2.31
CA ILE A 151 17.28 -4.70 -1.34
C ILE A 151 16.85 -3.96 -0.07
N SER A 152 17.71 -3.11 0.50
CA SER A 152 17.36 -2.31 1.68
C SER A 152 16.17 -1.36 1.42
N LEU A 153 16.07 -0.78 0.22
CA LEU A 153 14.92 0.03 -0.15
C LEU A 153 13.61 -0.78 -0.14
N MET A 154 13.63 -2.03 -0.62
CA MET A 154 12.46 -2.91 -0.56
C MET A 154 12.03 -3.20 0.87
N GLU A 155 12.97 -3.48 1.78
CA GLU A 155 12.70 -3.67 3.21
C GLU A 155 12.08 -2.41 3.84
N ASN A 156 12.63 -1.23 3.55
CA ASN A 156 12.13 0.04 4.05
C ASN A 156 10.74 0.40 3.54
N ILE A 157 10.35 -0.06 2.35
CA ILE A 157 8.98 0.15 1.81
C ILE A 157 7.94 -0.68 2.57
N LEU A 158 8.35 -1.83 3.13
CA LEU A 158 7.47 -2.72 3.88
C LEU A 158 7.39 -2.41 5.38
N ALA A 159 8.33 -1.59 5.89
CA ALA A 159 8.41 -1.16 7.29
C ALA A 159 7.36 -0.09 7.64
#